data_AF-A0A2R6L8X3-F1
#
_entry.id   AF-A0A2R6L8X3-F1
#
_cell.length_a   1.000
_cell.length_b   1.000
_cell.length_c   1.000
_cell.angle_alpha   90.00
_cell.angle_beta   90.00
_cell.angle_gamma   90.00
#
_symmetry.space_group_name_H-M   'P 1'
#
loop_
_entity.id
_entity.type
_entity.pdbx_description
1 polymer ?
#
loop_
_entity_poly.entity_id
_entity_poly.type
_entity_poly.pdbx_seq_one_letter_code
_entity_poly.pdbx_strand_id
1 'polypeptide(L)' 'MTTHEATFEIESKTDAYAVRKILEQTYNTVREESRTVRSKSTDADELLESFKSLEEASKEHAPGRLTITYEVDEDGFDR' A
#
# COMPACT_ATOMS: atom_id res chain seq x y z
N MET A 1 -9.37 18.61 -1.33
CA MET A 1 -8.80 17.25 -1.21
C MET A 1 -9.31 16.63 0.08
N THR A 2 -9.68 15.35 0.05
CA THR A 2 -10.03 14.60 1.27
C THR A 2 -8.95 13.58 1.58
N THR A 3 -8.47 13.54 2.81
CA THR A 3 -7.43 12.59 3.25
C THR A 3 -8.03 11.59 4.24
N HIS A 4 -7.84 10.31 3.96
CA HIS A 4 -8.18 9.21 4.85
C HIS A 4 -6.90 8.58 5.38
N GLU A 5 -6.81 8.40 6.70
CA GLU A 5 -5.66 7.78 7.35
C GLU A 5 -6.10 6.55 8.15
N ALA A 6 -5.35 5.45 8.00
CA ALA A 6 -5.47 4.27 8.84
C ALA A 6 -4.08 3.90 9.40
N THR A 7 -4.03 3.65 10.71
CA THR A 7 -2.78 3.31 11.41
C THR A 7 -2.92 1.98 12.15
N PHE A 8 -1.90 1.13 12.01
CA PHE A 8 -1.78 -0.17 12.64
C PHE A 8 -0.51 -0.21 13.50
N GLU A 9 -0.65 -0.40 14.80
CA GLU A 9 0.49 -0.61 15.70
C GLU A 9 0.84 -2.10 15.77
N ILE A 10 2.14 -2.41 15.72
CA ILE A 10 2.67 -3.76 15.73
C ILE A 10 3.39 -3.96 17.05
N GLU A 11 2.68 -4.52 18.02
CA GLU A 11 3.21 -4.78 19.36
C GLU A 11 3.44 -6.28 19.59
N SER A 12 2.88 -7.13 18.73
CA SER A 12 2.99 -8.58 18.80
C SER A 12 3.29 -9.23 17.44
N LYS A 13 3.69 -10.51 17.49
CA LYS A 13 3.87 -11.32 16.27
C LYS A 13 2.58 -11.52 15.49
N THR A 14 1.43 -11.53 16.17
CA THR A 14 0.12 -11.65 15.53
C THR A 14 -0.18 -10.40 14.72
N ASP A 15 0.12 -9.22 15.28
CA ASP A 15 -0.05 -7.94 14.58
C ASP A 15 0.88 -7.86 13.37
N ALA A 16 2.14 -8.27 13.53
CA ALA A 16 3.10 -8.32 12.43
C ALA A 16 2.62 -9.22 11.29
N TYR A 17 2.05 -10.38 11.63
CA TYR A 17 1.47 -11.29 10.64
C TYR A 17 0.25 -10.69 9.94
N ALA A 18 -0.64 -10.02 10.69
CA ALA A 18 -1.81 -9.35 10.12
C ALA A 18 -1.41 -8.22 9.16
N VAL A 19 -0.45 -7.38 9.57
CA VAL A 19 0.10 -6.31 8.73
C VAL A 19 0.74 -6.85 7.47
N ARG A 20 1.56 -7.91 7.57
CA ARG A 20 2.14 -8.57 6.40
C ARG A 20 1.06 -9.02 5.42
N LYS A 21 -0.02 -9.65 5.92
CA LYS A 21 -1.12 -10.11 5.06
C LYS A 21 -1.83 -8.98 4.34
N ILE A 22 -2.05 -7.85 5.01
CA ILE A 22 -2.63 -6.64 4.41
C ILE A 22 -1.70 -6.10 3.30
N LEU A 23 -0.41 -5.99 3.56
CA LEU A 23 0.58 -5.50 2.59
C LEU A 23 0.71 -6.44 1.38
N GLU A 24 0.77 -7.76 1.60
CA GLU A 24 0.79 -8.77 0.53
C GLU A 24 -0.44 -8.65 -0.38
N GLN A 25 -1.64 -8.52 0.20
CA GLN A 25 -2.86 -8.38 -0.58
C GLN A 25 -2.90 -7.07 -1.36
N THR A 26 -2.52 -5.96 -0.71
CA THR A 26 -2.50 -4.63 -1.34
C THR A 26 -1.52 -4.58 -2.50
N TYR A 27 -0.30 -5.10 -2.33
CA TYR A 27 0.70 -5.19 -3.40
C TYR A 27 0.19 -5.97 -4.61
N ASN A 28 -0.45 -7.13 -4.38
CA ASN A 28 -1.00 -7.93 -5.47
C ASN A 28 -2.10 -7.19 -6.22
N THR A 29 -3.02 -6.53 -5.52
CA THR A 29 -4.09 -5.72 -6.14
C THR A 29 -3.50 -4.58 -6.97
N VAL A 30 -2.60 -3.78 -6.41
CA VAL A 30 -1.95 -2.68 -7.16
C VAL A 30 -1.22 -3.21 -8.39
N ARG A 31 -0.51 -4.35 -8.27
CA ARG A 31 0.20 -4.97 -9.39
C ARG A 31 -0.73 -5.47 -10.49
N GLU A 32 -1.90 -6.01 -10.15
CA GLU A 32 -2.90 -6.45 -11.13
C GLU A 32 -3.55 -5.26 -11.84
N GLU A 33 -3.92 -4.23 -11.09
CA GLU A 33 -4.52 -3.00 -11.64
C GLU A 33 -3.53 -2.25 -12.55
N SER A 34 -2.27 -2.10 -12.13
CA SER A 34 -1.22 -1.46 -12.95
C SER A 34 -0.95 -2.19 -14.27
N ARG A 35 -1.15 -3.52 -14.32
CA ARG A 35 -1.05 -4.28 -15.59
C ARG A 35 -2.23 -4.03 -16.52
N THR A 36 -3.40 -3.80 -15.95
CA THR A 36 -4.64 -3.54 -16.68
C THR A 36 -4.67 -2.11 -17.21
N VAL A 37 -4.18 -1.15 -16.41
CA VAL A 37 -3.99 0.25 -16.79
C VAL A 37 -2.62 0.41 -17.46
N ARG A 38 -2.47 -0.17 -18.67
CA ARG A 38 -1.29 0.02 -19.52
C ARG A 38 -1.28 1.41 -20.16
N SER A 39 -1.46 2.46 -19.36
CA SER A 39 -1.36 3.85 -19.80
C SER A 39 -0.27 4.54 -18.99
N LYS A 40 0.93 4.56 -19.59
CA LYS A 40 2.06 5.47 -19.34
C LYS A 40 1.94 6.40 -18.12
N SER A 41 2.28 5.94 -16.93
CA SER A 41 2.72 6.87 -15.88
C SER A 41 3.88 6.25 -15.11
N THR A 42 4.99 6.97 -15.06
CA THR A 42 6.17 6.63 -14.25
C THR A 42 5.79 6.48 -12.77
N ASP A 43 4.72 7.15 -12.34
CA ASP A 43 4.13 7.06 -11.00
C ASP A 43 3.66 5.65 -10.63
N ALA A 44 3.16 4.86 -11.59
CA ALA A 44 2.62 3.54 -11.30
C ALA A 44 3.73 2.52 -11.00
N ASP A 45 4.88 2.63 -11.66
CA ASP A 45 6.06 1.80 -11.38
C ASP A 45 6.69 2.21 -10.04
N GLU A 46 6.83 3.51 -9.77
CA GLU A 46 7.39 4.03 -8.50
C GLU A 46 6.53 3.62 -7.29
N LEU A 47 5.20 3.68 -7.44
CA LEU A 47 4.26 3.21 -6.41
C LEU A 47 4.43 1.71 -6.15
N LEU A 48 4.56 0.91 -7.21
CA LEU A 48 4.70 -0.54 -7.12
C LEU A 48 6.03 -0.95 -6.49
N GLU A 49 7.12 -0.22 -6.74
CA GLU A 49 8.39 -0.40 -6.03
C GLU A 49 8.27 -0.06 -4.55
N SER A 50 7.60 1.05 -4.20
CA SER A 50 7.38 1.45 -2.80
C SER A 50 6.62 0.38 -2.02
N PHE A 51 5.53 -0.16 -2.58
CA PHE A 51 4.78 -1.25 -1.95
C PHE A 51 5.60 -2.55 -1.83
N LYS A 52 6.46 -2.84 -2.81
CA LYS A 52 7.35 -4.01 -2.75
C LYS A 52 8.35 -3.90 -1.59
N SER A 53 8.95 -2.73 -1.39
CA SER A 53 9.86 -2.48 -0.26
C SER A 53 9.16 -2.64 1.09
N LEU A 54 7.90 -2.19 1.21
CA LEU A 54 7.09 -2.40 2.42
C LEU A 54 6.78 -3.88 2.66
N GLU A 55 6.42 -4.63 1.61
CA GLU A 55 6.17 -6.08 1.69
C GLU A 55 7.42 -6.84 2.16
N GLU A 56 8.59 -6.54 1.59
CA GLU A 56 9.87 -7.13 1.98
C GLU A 56 10.22 -6.82 3.44
N ALA A 57 10.09 -5.56 3.87
CA ALA A 57 10.37 -5.16 5.25
C ALA A 57 9.45 -5.86 6.27
N SER A 58 8.18 -6.08 5.91
CA SER A 58 7.22 -6.75 6.78
C SER A 58 7.55 -8.24 7.05
N LYS A 59 8.44 -8.85 6.25
CA LYS A 59 8.86 -10.26 6.44
C LYS A 59 9.70 -10.49 7.68
N GLU A 60 10.36 -9.44 8.20
CA GLU A 60 11.21 -9.54 9.38
C GLU A 60 10.42 -9.65 10.70
N HIS A 61 9.08 -9.50 10.66
CA HIS A 61 8.18 -9.58 11.82
C HIS A 61 8.66 -8.74 13.02
N ALA A 62 9.04 -7.49 12.74
CA ALA A 62 9.54 -6.56 13.75
C ALA A 62 8.40 -5.71 14.35
N PRO A 63 8.52 -5.28 15.63
CA PRO A 63 7.67 -4.25 16.19
C PRO A 63 7.76 -2.94 15.40
N GLY A 64 6.67 -2.19 15.34
CA GLY A 64 6.63 -0.97 14.55
C GLY A 64 5.23 -0.43 14.32
N ARG A 65 5.06 0.35 13.27
CA ARG A 65 3.79 0.98 12.90
C ARG A 65 3.66 1.05 11.39
N LEU A 66 2.49 0.66 10.88
CA LEU A 66 2.09 0.87 9.49
C LEU A 66 1.03 1.97 9.44
N THR A 67 1.28 3.00 8.64
CA THR A 67 0.29 4.04 8.35
C THR A 67 0.01 4.03 6.85
N ILE A 68 -1.27 3.99 6.49
CA ILE A 68 -1.76 4.07 5.10
C ILE A 68 -2.54 5.37 4.98
N THR A 69 -2.12 6.21 4.05
CA THR A 69 -2.79 7.47 3.72
C THR A 69 -3.37 7.35 2.32
N TYR A 70 -4.64 7.69 2.18
CA TYR A 70 -5.34 7.74 0.90
C TYR A 70 -5.87 9.16 0.67
N GLU A 71 -5.37 9.80 -0.38
CA GLU A 71 -5.71 11.17 -0.75
C GLU A 71 -6.64 11.15 -1.97
N VAL A 72 -7.73 11.90 -1.86
CA VAL A 72 -8.74 12.03 -2.91
C VAL A 72 -8.76 13.46 -3.41
N ASP A 73 -8.44 13.63 -4.70
CA ASP A 73 -8.64 14.89 -5.41
C ASP A 73 -10.13 15.19 -5.62
N GLU A 74 -10.51 16.45 -5.41
CA GLU A 74 -11.91 16.89 -5.52
C GLU A 74 -12.41 16.90 -6.97
N ASP A 75 -11.50 17.00 -7.94
CA ASP A 75 -11.81 17.04 -9.37
C ASP A 75 -12.24 15.66 -9.93
N GLY A 76 -12.03 14.57 -9.19
CA GLY A 76 -12.37 13.22 -9.63
C GLY A 76 -11.70 12.83 -10.96
N PHE A 77 -12.15 11.73 -11.56
CA PHE A 77 -11.81 11.44 -12.96
C PHE A 77 -12.87 12.09 -13.85
N ASP A 78 -12.46 12.96 -14.79
CA ASP A 78 -13.33 13.40 -15.89
C ASP A 78 -13.91 12.15 -16.60
N ARG A 79 -15.23 12.04 -16.60
CA ARG A 79 -15.97 10.84 -17.04
C ARG A 79 -16.26 10.84 -18.53
#